data_AF-A0A259S5S9-F1
#
_entry.id   AF-A0A259S5S9-F1
#
_cell.length_a   1.000
_cell.length_b   1.000
_cell.length_c   1.000
_cell.angle_alpha   90.00
_cell.angle_beta   90.00
_cell.angle_gamma   90.00
#
_symmetry.space_group_name_H-M   'P 1'
#
loop_
_entity.id
_entity.type
_entity.pdbx_description
1 polymer ?
#
loop_
_entity_poly.entity_id
_entity_poly.type
_entity_poly.pdbx_seq_one_letter_code
_entity_poly.pdbx_strand_id
1 'polypeptide(L)'
;MRRAQESRPVLLTAATAVLVLATAASVAAAGQLVLAAAGGRMAPWVLGRAAGLTSYVLLLALVSTGTVLAHPWARHLRHPSARTRLALHAGLATFTLAFTVLHVVVLATDPWAKVGWAGALLPMAAAYRPVPVSLGVIAVWAGLFTGLTARFAGRLPGRLWWPVHKVAAGLLVLVWAHSVLAGSDVVALRGFYVGTGCAVVALAVTRYAMIGMSSRIG
;
A
#
# COMPACT_ATOMS: atom_id res chain seq x y z
N MET A 1 -19.51 -26.33 -30.59
CA MET A 1 -18.64 -26.05 -29.42
C MET A 1 -17.23 -25.51 -29.74
N ARG A 2 -16.78 -25.47 -31.01
CA ARG A 2 -15.41 -25.00 -31.40
C ARG A 2 -15.18 -23.47 -31.35
N ARG A 3 -16.20 -22.63 -31.65
CA ARG A 3 -16.07 -21.15 -31.71
C ARG A 3 -15.72 -20.46 -30.39
N ALA A 4 -15.97 -21.08 -29.24
CA ALA A 4 -15.70 -20.49 -27.92
C ALA A 4 -14.22 -20.60 -27.49
N GLN A 5 -13.43 -21.48 -28.12
CA GLN A 5 -12.00 -21.63 -27.82
C GLN A 5 -11.11 -20.66 -28.60
N GLU A 6 -11.50 -20.22 -29.79
CA GLU A 6 -10.70 -19.31 -30.62
C GLU A 6 -10.76 -17.84 -30.17
N SER A 7 -11.83 -17.41 -29.52
CA SER A 7 -11.99 -16.04 -29.03
C SER A 7 -11.22 -15.75 -27.73
N ARG A 8 -10.99 -16.76 -26.88
CA ARG A 8 -10.22 -16.65 -25.63
C ARG A 8 -8.75 -16.23 -25.82
N PRO A 9 -7.95 -16.81 -26.73
CA PRO A 9 -6.56 -16.41 -26.93
C PRO A 9 -6.46 -14.98 -27.45
N VAL A 10 -7.34 -14.56 -28.37
CA VAL A 10 -7.38 -13.20 -28.92
C VAL A 10 -7.71 -12.15 -27.84
N LEU A 11 -8.68 -12.46 -26.96
CA LEU A 11 -9.03 -11.59 -25.84
C LEU A 11 -7.92 -11.49 -24.79
N LEU A 12 -7.20 -12.59 -24.53
CA LEU A 12 -6.05 -12.58 -23.61
C LEU A 12 -4.86 -11.82 -24.18
N THR A 13 -4.56 -11.96 -25.47
CA THR A 13 -3.51 -11.18 -26.14
C THR A 13 -3.87 -9.70 -26.19
N ALA A 14 -5.13 -9.35 -26.47
CA ALA A 14 -5.60 -7.98 -26.46
C ALA A 14 -5.54 -7.37 -25.04
N ALA A 15 -5.99 -8.09 -24.01
CA ALA A 15 -5.90 -7.63 -22.62
C ALA A 15 -4.45 -7.45 -22.16
N THR A 16 -3.54 -8.34 -22.58
CA THR A 16 -2.12 -8.23 -22.28
C THR A 16 -1.49 -7.04 -23.00
N ALA A 17 -1.80 -6.83 -24.29
CA ALA A 17 -1.33 -5.68 -25.06
C ALA A 17 -1.84 -4.36 -24.46
N VAL A 18 -3.11 -4.28 -24.07
CA VAL A 18 -3.68 -3.11 -23.39
C VAL A 18 -2.98 -2.86 -22.06
N LEU A 19 -2.71 -3.89 -21.26
CA LEU A 19 -1.98 -3.76 -19.99
C LEU A 19 -0.54 -3.27 -20.20
N VAL A 20 0.16 -3.81 -21.20
CA VAL A 20 1.52 -3.38 -21.57
C VAL A 20 1.53 -1.93 -22.04
N LEU A 21 0.60 -1.54 -22.92
CA LEU A 21 0.48 -0.17 -23.40
C LEU A 21 0.10 0.80 -22.28
N ALA A 22 -0.83 0.43 -21.40
CA ALA A 22 -1.20 1.23 -20.24
C ALA A 22 -0.04 1.38 -19.25
N THR A 23 0.77 0.33 -19.07
CA THR A 23 1.97 0.36 -18.24
C THR A 23 3.02 1.28 -18.86
N ALA A 24 3.31 1.13 -20.16
CA ALA A 24 4.26 1.97 -20.87
C ALA A 24 3.84 3.44 -20.88
N ALA A 25 2.56 3.73 -21.11
CA ALA A 25 2.01 5.09 -21.05
C ALA A 25 2.10 5.68 -19.63
N SER A 26 1.81 4.87 -18.60
CA SER A 26 1.94 5.28 -17.19
C SER A 26 3.40 5.58 -16.82
N VAL A 27 4.34 4.77 -17.29
CA VAL A 27 5.79 4.98 -17.12
C VAL A 27 6.25 6.23 -17.86
N ALA A 28 5.79 6.45 -19.09
CA ALA A 28 6.13 7.64 -19.87
C ALA A 28 5.57 8.92 -19.22
N ALA A 29 4.31 8.90 -18.78
CA ALA A 29 3.69 10.02 -18.08
C ALA A 29 4.39 10.32 -16.74
N ALA A 30 4.74 9.29 -15.97
CA ALA A 30 5.53 9.45 -14.75
C ALA A 30 6.92 10.01 -15.06
N GLY A 31 7.59 9.52 -16.09
CA GLY A 31 8.89 10.02 -16.55
C GLY A 31 8.83 11.49 -16.97
N GLN A 32 7.82 11.88 -17.73
CA GLN A 32 7.59 13.28 -18.13
C GLN A 32 7.30 14.16 -16.91
N LEU A 33 6.49 13.71 -15.97
CA LEU A 33 6.20 14.45 -14.73
C LEU A 33 7.47 14.62 -13.87
N VAL A 34 8.30 13.57 -13.77
CA VAL A 34 9.58 13.60 -13.07
C VAL A 34 10.55 14.56 -13.76
N LEU A 35 10.68 14.50 -15.09
CA LEU A 35 11.54 15.40 -15.86
C LEU A 35 11.07 16.86 -15.78
N ALA A 36 9.76 17.09 -15.80
CA ALA A 36 9.17 18.42 -15.62
C ALA A 36 9.39 18.95 -14.20
N ALA A 37 9.36 18.08 -13.19
CA ALA A 37 9.63 18.45 -11.79
C ALA A 37 11.12 18.60 -11.48
N ALA A 38 12.01 17.90 -12.21
CA ALA A 38 13.44 17.75 -11.93
C ALA A 38 14.26 19.05 -12.03
N GLY A 39 13.72 20.12 -12.63
CA GLY A 39 14.44 21.39 -12.81
C GLY A 39 14.48 22.32 -11.58
N GLY A 40 13.70 22.06 -10.54
CA GLY A 40 13.53 22.99 -9.41
C GLY A 40 14.20 22.54 -8.10
N ARG A 41 14.55 23.48 -7.22
CA ARG A 41 15.05 23.18 -5.85
C ARG A 41 14.10 22.33 -5.00
N MET A 42 12.81 22.29 -5.36
CA MET A 42 11.76 21.52 -4.70
C MET A 42 11.50 20.15 -5.38
N ALA A 43 12.27 19.77 -6.40
CA ALA A 43 12.08 18.50 -7.11
C ALA A 43 12.15 17.27 -6.18
N PRO A 44 13.14 17.15 -5.26
CA PRO A 44 13.19 16.04 -4.33
C PRO A 44 11.97 16.02 -3.41
N TRP A 45 11.56 17.18 -2.89
CA TRP A 45 10.35 17.30 -2.08
C TRP A 45 9.10 16.79 -2.80
N VAL A 46 8.87 17.22 -4.05
CA VAL A 46 7.72 16.78 -4.86
C VAL A 46 7.80 15.28 -5.14
N LEU A 47 8.98 14.76 -5.50
CA LEU A 47 9.20 13.33 -5.72
C LEU A 47 8.91 12.52 -4.46
N GLY A 48 9.38 12.98 -3.30
CA GLY A 48 9.12 12.36 -2.00
C GLY A 48 7.63 12.29 -1.71
N ARG A 49 6.88 13.38 -1.92
CA ARG A 49 5.42 13.39 -1.72
C ARG A 49 4.68 12.48 -2.70
N ALA A 50 5.07 12.48 -3.98
CA ALA A 50 4.50 11.60 -4.98
C ALA A 50 4.73 10.13 -4.62
N ALA A 51 5.96 9.75 -4.28
CA ALA A 51 6.30 8.41 -3.84
C ALA A 51 5.52 7.99 -2.58
N GLY A 52 5.35 8.91 -1.62
CA GLY A 52 4.54 8.70 -0.43
C GLY A 52 3.09 8.39 -0.76
N LEU A 53 2.44 9.21 -1.60
CA LEU A 53 1.07 8.99 -2.04
C LEU A 53 0.90 7.68 -2.80
N THR A 54 1.84 7.35 -3.70
CA THR A 54 1.84 6.07 -4.43
C THR A 54 1.97 4.89 -3.46
N SER A 55 2.89 4.95 -2.49
CA SER A 55 3.05 3.90 -1.48
C SER A 55 1.78 3.69 -0.65
N TYR A 56 1.06 4.77 -0.31
CA TYR A 56 -0.20 4.70 0.40
C TYR A 56 -1.30 4.00 -0.41
N VAL A 57 -1.46 4.35 -1.69
CA VAL A 57 -2.43 3.68 -2.58
C VAL A 57 -2.10 2.20 -2.75
N LEU A 58 -0.82 1.87 -2.95
CA LEU A 58 -0.36 0.48 -3.06
C LEU A 58 -0.60 -0.29 -1.76
N LEU A 59 -0.39 0.32 -0.60
CA LEU A 59 -0.69 -0.27 0.70
C LEU A 59 -2.20 -0.52 0.88
N LEU A 60 -3.05 0.43 0.46
CA LEU A 60 -4.50 0.27 0.53
C LEU A 60 -4.96 -0.92 -0.33
N ALA A 61 -4.42 -1.06 -1.54
CA ALA A 61 -4.65 -2.22 -2.40
C ALA A 61 -4.08 -3.52 -1.79
N LEU A 62 -2.89 -3.46 -1.19
CA LEU A 62 -2.25 -4.60 -0.53
C LEU A 62 -3.11 -5.15 0.62
N VAL A 63 -3.59 -4.27 1.51
CA VAL A 63 -4.43 -4.66 2.64
C VAL A 63 -5.80 -5.16 2.16
N SER A 64 -6.37 -4.53 1.13
CA SER A 64 -7.64 -4.96 0.53
C SER A 64 -7.54 -6.37 -0.06
N THR A 65 -6.49 -6.65 -0.84
CA THR A 65 -6.24 -7.99 -1.39
C THR A 65 -5.97 -9.03 -0.29
N GLY A 66 -5.25 -8.65 0.78
CA GLY A 66 -5.05 -9.51 1.94
C GLY A 66 -6.35 -9.84 2.68
N THR A 67 -7.24 -8.87 2.81
CA THR A 67 -8.57 -9.05 3.42
C THR A 67 -9.42 -10.00 2.59
N VAL A 68 -9.42 -9.84 1.26
CA VAL A 68 -10.10 -10.78 0.37
C VAL A 68 -9.51 -12.18 0.52
N LEU A 69 -8.17 -12.34 0.53
CA LEU A 69 -7.52 -13.65 0.70
C LEU A 69 -7.88 -14.34 2.02
N ALA A 70 -8.05 -13.57 3.11
CA ALA A 70 -8.40 -14.11 4.42
C ALA A 70 -9.90 -14.40 4.58
N HIS A 71 -10.77 -13.90 3.70
CA HIS A 71 -12.21 -14.01 3.86
C HIS A 71 -12.72 -15.43 3.50
N PRO A 72 -13.59 -16.07 4.30
CA PRO A 72 -14.07 -17.44 4.04
C PRO A 72 -14.72 -17.62 2.65
N TRP A 73 -15.41 -16.58 2.16
CA TRP A 73 -16.05 -16.61 0.85
C TRP A 73 -15.07 -16.66 -0.32
N ALA A 74 -13.81 -16.27 -0.14
CA ALA A 74 -12.82 -16.23 -1.22
C ALA A 74 -12.53 -17.59 -1.85
N ARG A 75 -12.86 -18.70 -1.16
CA ARG A 75 -12.80 -20.07 -1.70
C ARG A 75 -13.79 -20.30 -2.86
N HIS A 76 -14.87 -19.51 -2.92
CA HIS A 76 -15.89 -19.60 -3.98
C HIS A 76 -15.53 -18.73 -5.21
N LEU A 77 -14.51 -17.87 -5.11
CA LEU A 77 -14.04 -17.06 -6.23
C LEU A 77 -13.25 -17.93 -7.22
N ARG A 78 -13.87 -18.22 -8.37
CA ARG A 78 -13.27 -19.02 -9.46
C ARG A 78 -12.17 -18.25 -10.22
N HIS A 79 -12.33 -16.94 -10.38
CA HIS A 79 -11.38 -16.08 -11.09
C HIS A 79 -11.11 -14.78 -10.30
N PRO A 80 -9.87 -14.27 -10.31
CA PRO A 80 -8.65 -14.95 -10.77
C PRO A 80 -8.27 -16.11 -9.83
N SER A 81 -7.39 -17.02 -10.27
CA SER A 81 -7.00 -18.20 -9.48
C SER A 81 -6.40 -17.82 -8.12
N ALA A 82 -6.48 -18.71 -7.13
CA ALA A 82 -5.88 -18.46 -5.81
C ALA A 82 -4.38 -18.12 -5.89
N ARG A 83 -3.64 -18.81 -6.77
CA ARG A 83 -2.22 -18.52 -7.03
C ARG A 83 -2.01 -17.12 -7.58
N THR A 84 -2.85 -16.69 -8.52
CA THR A 84 -2.80 -15.34 -9.09
C THR A 84 -3.10 -14.28 -8.05
N ARG A 85 -4.10 -14.49 -7.19
CA ARG A 85 -4.43 -13.56 -6.09
C ARG A 85 -3.27 -13.41 -5.10
N LEU A 86 -2.61 -14.51 -4.76
CA LEU A 86 -1.43 -14.49 -3.90
C LEU A 86 -0.25 -13.79 -4.58
N ALA A 87 0.00 -14.04 -5.86
CA ALA A 87 1.04 -13.36 -6.63
C ALA A 87 0.78 -11.85 -6.73
N LEU A 88 -0.46 -11.43 -6.95
CA LEU A 88 -0.88 -10.02 -6.92
C LEU A 88 -0.57 -9.39 -5.56
N HIS A 89 -0.96 -10.05 -4.47
CA HIS A 89 -0.72 -9.56 -3.11
C HIS A 89 0.79 -9.41 -2.82
N ALA A 90 1.60 -10.41 -3.17
CA ALA A 90 3.05 -10.35 -3.02
C ALA A 90 3.71 -9.28 -3.91
N GLY A 91 3.21 -9.10 -5.14
CA GLY A 91 3.65 -8.04 -6.05
C GLY A 91 3.36 -6.65 -5.47
N LEU A 92 2.13 -6.42 -5.00
CA LEU A 92 1.74 -5.18 -4.32
C LEU A 92 2.64 -4.91 -3.11
N ALA A 93 2.96 -5.93 -2.30
CA ALA A 93 3.85 -5.77 -1.15
C ALA A 93 5.25 -5.28 -1.57
N THR A 94 5.77 -5.83 -2.67
CA THR A 94 7.08 -5.45 -3.22
C THR A 94 7.08 -3.99 -3.70
N PHE A 95 6.06 -3.58 -4.45
CA PHE A 95 5.94 -2.20 -4.92
C PHE A 95 5.69 -1.21 -3.78
N THR A 96 4.83 -1.55 -2.81
CA THR A 96 4.63 -0.73 -1.59
C THR A 96 5.96 -0.48 -0.91
N LEU A 97 6.75 -1.53 -0.65
CA LEU A 97 8.06 -1.40 -0.01
C LEU A 97 9.01 -0.52 -0.85
N ALA A 98 9.09 -0.75 -2.17
CA ALA A 98 9.97 0.03 -3.04
C ALA A 98 9.63 1.53 -3.01
N PHE A 99 8.35 1.90 -3.13
CA PHE A 99 7.92 3.29 -3.07
C PHE A 99 8.05 3.89 -1.66
N THR A 100 7.85 3.11 -0.60
CA THR A 100 8.12 3.55 0.78
C THR A 100 9.61 3.85 0.97
N VAL A 101 10.50 2.98 0.50
CA VAL A 101 11.95 3.23 0.56
C VAL A 101 12.31 4.48 -0.22
N LEU A 102 11.79 4.64 -1.45
CA LEU A 102 12.01 5.85 -2.24
C LEU A 102 11.54 7.11 -1.49
N HIS A 103 10.31 7.10 -0.95
CA HIS A 103 9.76 8.18 -0.14
C HIS A 103 10.66 8.54 1.04
N VAL A 104 11.08 7.55 1.83
CA VAL A 104 11.92 7.75 3.02
C VAL A 104 13.31 8.28 2.65
N VAL A 105 13.98 7.68 1.66
CA VAL A 105 15.33 8.09 1.25
C VAL A 105 15.32 9.51 0.70
N VAL A 106 14.33 9.85 -0.14
CA VAL A 106 14.22 11.19 -0.71
C VAL A 106 14.00 12.23 0.38
N LEU A 107 13.09 11.99 1.34
CA LEU A 107 12.84 12.95 2.43
C LEU A 107 13.97 13.00 3.48
N ALA A 108 14.69 11.90 3.69
CA ALA A 108 15.83 11.86 4.60
C ALA A 108 17.05 12.62 4.05
N THR A 109 17.20 12.66 2.73
CA THR A 109 18.31 13.33 2.04
C THR A 109 17.99 14.75 1.60
N ASP A 110 16.71 15.12 1.48
CA ASP A 110 16.27 16.45 1.08
C ASP A 110 16.39 17.48 2.22
N PRO A 111 17.26 18.51 2.10
CA PRO A 111 17.38 19.56 3.11
C PRO A 111 16.09 20.38 3.30
N TRP A 112 15.24 20.49 2.26
CA TRP A 112 13.98 21.22 2.34
C TRP A 112 12.95 20.49 3.18
N ALA A 113 13.00 19.15 3.21
CA ALA A 113 12.08 18.32 3.96
C ALA A 113 12.26 18.46 5.47
N LYS A 114 13.46 18.83 5.95
CA LYS A 114 13.81 18.95 7.39
C LYS A 114 13.43 17.70 8.22
N VAL A 115 13.49 16.52 7.59
CA VAL A 115 13.27 15.22 8.25
C VAL A 115 14.61 14.62 8.69
N GLY A 116 15.56 14.50 7.75
CA GLY A 116 16.86 13.86 8.00
C GLY A 116 16.76 12.36 8.33
N TRP A 117 17.91 11.69 8.42
CA TRP A 117 17.95 10.26 8.75
C TRP A 117 17.42 9.93 10.14
N ALA A 118 17.69 10.78 11.14
CA ALA A 118 17.16 10.59 12.49
C ALA A 118 15.63 10.67 12.51
N GLY A 119 15.05 11.69 11.88
CA GLY A 119 13.60 11.84 11.76
C GLY A 119 12.92 10.74 10.93
N ALA A 120 13.65 10.11 10.02
CA ALA A 120 13.16 8.99 9.21
C ALA A 120 13.13 7.64 9.96
N LEU A 121 13.91 7.50 11.03
CA LEU A 121 14.08 6.23 11.75
C LEU A 121 13.56 6.25 13.18
N LEU A 122 13.56 7.42 13.82
CA LEU A 122 13.18 7.61 15.22
C LEU A 122 11.93 8.48 15.33
N PRO A 123 10.90 8.04 16.07
CA PRO A 123 9.76 8.89 16.38
C PRO A 123 10.20 10.20 17.05
N MET A 124 9.53 11.29 16.69
CA MET A 124 9.69 12.65 17.21
C MET A 124 11.03 13.33 16.90
N ALA A 125 11.93 12.69 16.14
CA ALA A 125 13.24 13.25 15.82
C ALA A 125 13.25 14.22 14.61
N ALA A 126 12.17 14.29 13.83
CA ALA A 126 12.07 15.19 12.69
C ALA A 126 11.72 16.63 13.13
N ALA A 127 12.39 17.63 12.57
CA ALA A 127 12.03 19.03 12.78
C ALA A 127 10.75 19.41 12.01
N TYR A 128 10.52 18.79 10.85
CA TYR A 128 9.27 18.95 10.10
C TYR A 128 8.17 18.07 10.67
N ARG A 129 7.09 18.69 11.17
CA ARG A 129 5.85 18.03 11.61
C ARG A 129 6.11 16.71 12.37
N PRO A 130 6.73 16.77 13.57
CA PRO A 130 7.25 15.59 14.28
C PRO A 130 6.17 14.53 14.54
N VAL A 131 4.96 14.94 14.92
CA VAL A 131 3.86 14.01 15.20
C VAL A 131 3.43 13.24 13.94
N PRO A 132 3.05 13.90 12.81
CA PRO A 132 2.75 13.18 11.57
C PRO A 132 3.89 12.27 11.10
N VAL A 133 5.14 12.75 11.13
CA VAL A 133 6.30 11.95 10.70
C VAL A 133 6.45 10.70 11.57
N SER A 134 6.27 10.82 12.90
CA SER A 134 6.34 9.69 13.83
C SER A 134 5.35 8.57 13.50
N LEU A 135 4.13 8.92 13.09
CA LEU A 135 3.15 7.92 12.66
C LEU A 135 3.65 7.12 11.45
N GLY A 136 4.32 7.80 10.51
CA GLY A 136 4.98 7.18 9.36
C GLY A 136 6.13 6.27 9.77
N VAL A 137 6.98 6.72 10.70
CA VAL A 137 8.11 5.91 11.24
C VAL A 137 7.59 4.65 11.92
N ILE A 138 6.59 4.76 12.79
CA ILE A 138 5.98 3.60 13.46
C ILE A 138 5.37 2.64 12.43
N ALA A 139 4.69 3.17 11.41
CA ALA A 139 4.14 2.37 10.31
C ALA A 139 5.22 1.65 9.50
N VAL A 140 6.36 2.29 9.22
CA VAL A 140 7.51 1.67 8.53
C VAL A 140 8.03 0.49 9.34
N TRP A 141 8.27 0.66 10.64
CA TRP A 141 8.74 -0.43 11.51
C TRP A 141 7.74 -1.57 11.60
N ALA A 142 6.45 -1.26 11.78
CA ALA A 142 5.39 -2.27 11.75
C ALA A 142 5.32 -3.00 10.39
N GLY A 143 5.59 -2.27 9.29
CA GLY A 143 5.61 -2.75 7.92
C GLY A 143 6.74 -3.73 7.65
N LEU A 144 7.95 -3.38 8.09
CA LEU A 144 9.11 -4.25 8.03
C LEU A 144 8.87 -5.52 8.85
N PHE A 145 8.34 -5.39 10.06
CA PHE A 145 8.01 -6.54 10.90
C PHE A 145 6.99 -7.47 10.23
N THR A 146 5.85 -6.95 9.78
CA THR A 146 4.82 -7.79 9.12
C THR A 146 5.30 -8.36 7.78
N GLY A 147 6.08 -7.60 7.00
CA GLY A 147 6.64 -8.04 5.72
C GLY A 147 7.66 -9.16 5.89
N LEU A 148 8.55 -9.06 6.88
CA LEU A 148 9.50 -10.12 7.21
C LEU A 148 8.79 -11.39 7.65
N THR A 149 7.76 -11.28 8.51
CA THR A 149 6.98 -12.45 8.94
C THR A 149 6.18 -13.08 7.81
N ALA A 150 5.74 -12.31 6.80
CA ALA A 150 5.03 -12.82 5.63
C ALA A 150 5.87 -13.84 4.82
N ARG A 151 7.21 -13.72 4.83
CA ARG A 151 8.12 -14.66 4.17
C ARG A 151 8.09 -16.07 4.80
N PHE A 152 7.60 -16.18 6.02
CA PHE A 152 7.43 -17.45 6.74
C PHE A 152 6.01 -18.01 6.65
N ALA A 153 5.12 -17.35 5.89
CA ALA A 153 3.78 -17.86 5.63
C ALA A 153 3.85 -19.28 5.02
N GLY A 154 3.09 -20.22 5.57
CA GLY A 154 3.11 -21.62 5.17
C GLY A 154 4.26 -22.47 5.76
N ARG A 155 5.25 -21.85 6.43
CA ARG A 155 6.30 -22.55 7.19
C ARG A 155 6.00 -22.57 8.69
N LEU A 156 5.35 -21.52 9.21
CA LEU A 156 4.90 -21.44 10.59
C LEU A 156 3.43 -21.88 10.72
N PRO A 157 3.02 -22.46 11.86
CA PRO A 157 1.62 -22.69 12.17
C PRO A 157 0.82 -21.39 12.04
N GLY A 158 -0.33 -21.46 11.37
CA GLY A 158 -1.18 -20.29 11.11
C GLY A 158 -1.56 -19.50 12.38
N ARG A 159 -1.71 -20.19 13.51
CA ARG A 159 -1.98 -19.56 14.82
C ARG A 159 -0.89 -18.61 15.32
N LEU A 160 0.37 -18.80 14.89
CA LEU A 160 1.50 -17.94 15.28
C LEU A 160 1.70 -16.81 14.27
N TRP A 161 1.63 -17.15 12.98
CA TRP A 161 1.88 -16.20 11.89
C TRP A 161 0.73 -15.18 11.73
N TRP A 162 -0.51 -15.65 11.78
CA TRP A 162 -1.67 -14.83 11.42
C TRP A 162 -1.91 -13.64 12.35
N PRO A 163 -1.78 -13.74 13.70
CA PRO A 163 -1.89 -12.58 14.57
C PRO A 163 -0.87 -11.49 14.26
N VAL A 164 0.37 -11.88 13.91
CA VAL A 164 1.43 -10.94 13.53
C VAL A 164 1.11 -10.26 12.20
N HIS A 165 0.72 -11.04 11.18
CA HIS A 165 0.46 -10.49 9.87
C HIS A 165 -0.71 -9.49 9.86
N LYS A 166 -1.71 -9.69 10.74
CA LYS A 166 -2.82 -8.74 10.96
C LYS A 166 -2.41 -7.34 11.42
N VAL A 167 -1.20 -7.16 11.94
CA VAL A 167 -0.68 -5.82 12.28
C VAL A 167 -0.75 -4.89 11.05
N ALA A 168 -0.68 -5.44 9.84
CA ALA A 168 -0.83 -4.69 8.59
C ALA A 168 -2.11 -3.85 8.49
N ALA A 169 -3.22 -4.28 9.13
CA ALA A 169 -4.45 -3.49 9.15
C ALA A 169 -4.34 -2.26 10.08
N GLY A 170 -3.64 -2.39 11.21
CA GLY A 170 -3.34 -1.24 12.09
C GLY A 170 -2.34 -0.29 11.44
N LEU A 171 -1.37 -0.83 10.69
CA LEU A 171 -0.43 -0.06 9.88
C LEU A 171 -1.17 0.84 8.87
N LEU A 172 -2.20 0.34 8.19
CA LEU A 172 -2.99 1.15 7.26
C LEU A 172 -3.62 2.38 7.94
N VAL A 173 -4.10 2.23 9.19
CA VAL A 173 -4.64 3.35 9.98
C VAL A 173 -3.55 4.39 10.26
N LEU A 174 -2.35 3.94 10.66
CA LEU A 174 -1.22 4.83 10.91
C LEU A 174 -0.79 5.58 9.64
N VAL A 175 -0.72 4.90 8.50
CA VAL A 175 -0.36 5.52 7.21
C VAL A 175 -1.43 6.48 6.73
N TRP A 176 -2.72 6.15 6.90
CA TRP A 176 -3.80 7.09 6.61
C TRP A 176 -3.67 8.35 7.47
N ALA A 177 -3.48 8.21 8.78
CA ALA A 177 -3.33 9.34 9.69
C ALA A 177 -2.07 10.18 9.36
N HIS A 178 -0.93 9.51 9.09
CA HIS A 178 0.28 10.16 8.59
C HIS A 178 -0.01 10.98 7.32
N SER A 179 -0.68 10.38 6.33
CA SER A 179 -0.98 11.01 5.05
C SER A 179 -1.90 12.21 5.18
N VAL A 180 -2.95 12.11 6.00
CA VAL A 180 -3.89 13.21 6.26
C VAL A 180 -3.19 14.37 6.96
N LEU A 181 -2.41 14.08 8.01
CA LEU A 181 -1.80 15.12 8.84
C LEU A 181 -0.56 15.74 8.18
N ALA A 182 0.20 14.98 7.40
CA ALA A 182 1.36 15.48 6.66
C ALA A 182 0.99 16.08 5.28
N GLY A 183 -0.17 15.71 4.72
CA GLY A 183 -0.65 16.12 3.38
C GLY A 183 -1.80 17.13 3.38
N SER A 184 -2.20 17.65 4.54
CA SER A 184 -3.37 18.51 4.74
C SER A 184 -3.34 19.85 3.98
N ASP A 185 -2.17 20.27 3.52
CA ASP A 185 -1.93 21.47 2.72
C ASP A 185 -2.38 21.33 1.26
N VAL A 186 -2.61 20.11 0.77
CA VAL A 186 -3.07 19.87 -0.61
C VAL A 186 -4.59 19.67 -0.64
N VAL A 187 -5.33 20.75 -0.88
CA VAL A 187 -6.82 20.75 -0.87
C VAL A 187 -7.42 19.70 -1.81
N ALA A 188 -6.82 19.49 -2.98
CA ALA A 188 -7.28 18.51 -3.97
C ALA A 188 -7.32 17.06 -3.44
N LEU A 189 -6.52 16.72 -2.42
CA LEU A 189 -6.48 15.38 -1.84
C LEU A 189 -7.51 15.16 -0.73
N ARG A 190 -8.24 16.18 -0.29
CA ARG A 190 -9.21 16.06 0.82
C ARG A 190 -10.29 15.01 0.55
N GLY A 191 -10.90 15.05 -0.63
CA GLY A 191 -11.94 14.07 -1.01
C GLY A 191 -11.39 12.64 -1.04
N PHE A 192 -10.16 12.46 -1.55
CA PHE A 192 -9.46 11.18 -1.55
C PHE A 192 -9.19 10.67 -0.12
N TYR A 193 -8.74 11.53 0.79
CA TYR A 193 -8.51 11.14 2.19
C TYR A 193 -9.80 10.79 2.94
N VAL A 194 -10.89 11.51 2.71
CA VAL A 194 -12.20 11.18 3.28
C VAL A 194 -12.69 9.83 2.74
N GLY A 195 -12.68 9.64 1.42
CA GLY A 195 -13.12 8.40 0.80
C GLY A 195 -12.31 7.18 1.26
N THR A 196 -10.99 7.31 1.33
CA THR A 196 -10.14 6.23 1.83
C THR A 196 -10.25 6.03 3.35
N GLY A 197 -10.51 7.09 4.12
CA GLY A 197 -10.78 6.99 5.56
C GLY A 197 -12.03 6.17 5.86
N CYS A 198 -13.11 6.36 5.09
CA CYS A 198 -14.31 5.52 5.17
C CYS A 198 -13.99 4.03 4.93
N ALA A 199 -13.13 3.73 3.95
CA ALA A 199 -12.70 2.36 3.67
C ALA A 199 -11.86 1.76 4.83
N VAL A 200 -10.96 2.55 5.43
CA VAL A 200 -10.18 2.14 6.61
C VAL A 200 -11.09 1.84 7.80
N VAL A 201 -12.09 2.71 8.06
CA VAL A 201 -13.07 2.50 9.13
C VAL A 201 -13.91 1.25 8.87
N ALA A 202 -14.40 1.04 7.63
CA ALA A 202 -15.15 -0.15 7.27
C ALA A 202 -14.33 -1.44 7.49
N LEU A 203 -13.04 -1.43 7.13
CA LEU A 203 -12.11 -2.53 7.40
C LEU A 203 -11.90 -2.76 8.91
N ALA A 204 -11.81 -1.69 9.70
CA ALA A 204 -11.71 -1.81 11.15
C ALA A 204 -12.99 -2.40 11.76
N VAL A 205 -14.17 -1.92 11.37
CA VAL A 205 -15.47 -2.36 11.90
C VAL A 205 -15.76 -3.83 11.56
N THR A 206 -15.59 -4.22 10.29
CA THR A 206 -15.78 -5.61 9.86
C THR A 206 -14.88 -6.57 10.64
N ARG A 207 -13.66 -6.13 10.96
CA ARG A 207 -12.73 -6.89 11.79
C ARG A 207 -13.20 -7.07 13.24
N TYR A 208 -13.71 -6.01 13.88
CA TYR A 208 -14.23 -6.12 15.26
C TYR A 208 -15.51 -6.95 15.34
N ALA A 209 -16.40 -6.83 14.35
CA ALA A 209 -17.63 -7.62 14.27
C ALA A 209 -17.35 -9.14 14.20
N MET A 210 -16.33 -9.55 13.44
CA MET A 210 -15.93 -10.96 13.35
C MET A 210 -15.37 -11.53 14.68
N ILE A 211 -14.72 -10.70 15.50
CA ILE A 211 -14.19 -11.13 16.80
C ILE A 211 -15.33 -11.33 17.80
N GLY A 212 -16.32 -10.42 17.82
CA GLY A 212 -17.48 -10.49 18.72
C GLY A 212 -18.46 -11.64 18.41
N MET A 213 -18.52 -12.10 17.16
CA MET A 213 -19.28 -13.30 16.81
C MET A 213 -18.60 -14.59 17.28
N SER A 214 -17.27 -14.65 17.25
CA SER A 214 -16.53 -15.84 17.71
C SER A 214 -16.62 -16.06 19.22
N SER A 215 -16.88 -15.02 20.02
CA SER A 215 -17.02 -15.10 21.48
C SER A 215 -18.46 -15.37 21.96
N ARG A 216 -19.44 -15.42 21.06
CA ARG A 216 -20.84 -15.75 21.38
C ARG A 216 -21.21 -17.20 21.08
N ILE A 217 -20.32 -17.94 20.43
CA ILE A 217 -20.56 -19.31 19.92
C ILE A 217 -19.67 -20.34 20.64
N GLY A 218 -18.80 -19.89 21.55
CA GLY A 218 -18.03 -20.75 22.46
C GLY A 218 -18.48 -20.50 23.90
#